data_AF-A0A849DEY1-F1
#
_entry.id   AF-A0A849DEY1-F1
#
_cell.length_a   1.000
_cell.length_b   1.000
_cell.length_c   1.000
_cell.angle_alpha   90.00
_cell.angle_beta   90.00
_cell.angle_gamma   90.00
#
_symmetry.space_group_name_H-M   'P 1'
#
loop_
_entity.id
_entity.type
_entity.pdbx_description
1 polymer ?
#
loop_
_entity_poly.entity_id
_entity_poly.type
_entity_poly.pdbx_seq_one_letter_code
_entity_poly.pdbx_strand_id
1 'polypeptide(L)' 'MYAIIKASGQQFKVQEGDIICFDNMSLEPKAAVEFKEVLALDNGELTVGAPFVEGAVVKGEVINEGRD' A
#
# COMPACT_ATOMS: atom_id res chain seq x y z
N MET A 1 -0.13 -1.32 -14.03
CA MET A 1 0.95 -1.22 -13.03
C MET A 1 0.36 -1.54 -11.68
N TYR A 2 0.95 -2.46 -10.92
CA TYR A 2 0.49 -2.76 -9.56
C TYR A 2 1.67 -2.96 -8.62
N ALA A 3 1.42 -2.77 -7.34
CA ALA A 3 2.36 -3.12 -6.29
C ALA A 3 1.72 -4.10 -5.32
N ILE A 4 2.54 -4.91 -4.65
CA ILE A 4 2.13 -5.69 -3.49
C ILE A 4 2.76 -5.02 -2.29
N ILE A 5 1.94 -4.52 -1.39
CA ILE A 5 2.36 -3.89 -0.14
C ILE A 5 2.04 -4.80 1.04
N LYS A 6 2.81 -4.66 2.11
CA LYS A 6 2.47 -5.22 3.42
C LYS A 6 1.90 -4.10 4.30
N ALA A 7 0.73 -4.35 4.88
CA ALA A 7 0.09 -3.46 5.85
C ALA A 7 -0.60 -4.31 6.92
N SER A 8 -0.46 -3.94 8.19
CA SER A 8 -1.05 -4.65 9.33
C SER A 8 -0.83 -6.17 9.33
N GLY A 9 0.35 -6.62 8.87
CA GLY A 9 0.71 -8.03 8.79
C GLY A 9 0.11 -8.82 7.61
N GLN A 10 -0.76 -8.19 6.81
CA GLN A 10 -1.36 -8.76 5.61
C GLN A 10 -0.72 -8.17 4.34
N GLN A 11 -0.89 -8.86 3.21
CA GLN A 11 -0.40 -8.41 1.91
C GLN A 11 -1.57 -7.95 1.03
N PHE A 12 -1.44 -6.78 0.44
CA PHE A 12 -2.44 -6.18 -0.43
C PHE A 12 -1.85 -5.90 -1.80
N LYS A 13 -2.57 -6.30 -2.85
CA LYS A 13 -2.31 -5.87 -4.21
C LYS A 13 -3.00 -4.54 -4.43
N VAL A 14 -2.26 -3.53 -4.86
CA VAL A 14 -2.73 -2.16 -5.05
C VAL A 14 -2.34 -1.62 -6.42
N GLN A 15 -3.23 -0.83 -7.00
CA GLN A 15 -3.05 -0.07 -8.23
C GLN A 15 -3.42 1.39 -7.99
N GLU A 16 -3.01 2.26 -8.90
CA GLU A 16 -3.41 3.66 -8.85
C GLU A 16 -4.93 3.77 -8.96
N GLY A 17 -5.55 4.43 -7.98
CA GLY A 17 -7.01 4.59 -7.88
C GLY A 17 -7.74 3.48 -7.11
N ASP A 18 -7.05 2.43 -6.66
CA ASP A 18 -7.66 1.40 -5.82
C ASP A 18 -7.99 1.94 -4.42
N ILE A 19 -9.15 1.51 -3.90
CA ILE A 19 -9.55 1.74 -2.52
C ILE A 19 -9.38 0.42 -1.77
N ILE A 20 -8.53 0.42 -0.75
CA ILE A 20 -8.31 -0.72 0.12
C ILE A 20 -8.75 -0.40 1.55
N CYS A 21 -9.46 -1.35 2.17
CA CYS A 21 -9.78 -1.30 3.59
C CYS A 21 -8.93 -2.35 4.31
N PHE A 22 -8.27 -1.94 5.38
CA PHE A 22 -7.50 -2.80 6.25
C PHE A 22 -7.56 -2.25 7.68
N ASP A 23 -6.85 -2.89 8.61
CA ASP A 23 -6.93 -2.53 10.03
C ASP A 23 -6.68 -1.04 10.28
N ASN A 24 -7.40 -0.52 11.26
CA ASN A 24 -7.36 0.88 11.67
C ASN A 24 -5.92 1.32 12.02
N MET A 25 -5.45 2.39 11.38
CA MET A 25 -4.15 3.02 11.65
C MET A 25 -4.23 4.31 12.47
N SER A 26 -5.43 4.71 12.93
CA SER A 26 -5.70 5.91 13.73
C SER A 26 -5.22 7.19 13.03
N LEU A 27 -5.56 7.32 11.75
CA LEU A 27 -5.17 8.42 10.88
C LEU A 27 -6.40 9.25 10.51
N GLU A 28 -6.23 10.57 10.50
CA GLU A 28 -7.31 11.48 10.12
C GLU A 28 -7.67 11.34 8.63
N PRO A 29 -8.95 11.53 8.26
CA PRO A 29 -9.35 11.62 6.85
C PRO A 29 -8.53 12.70 6.12
N LYS A 30 -8.19 12.42 4.85
CA LYS A 30 -7.30 13.23 3.99
C LYS A 30 -5.83 13.26 4.43
N ALA A 31 -5.43 12.48 5.45
CA ALA A 31 -4.03 12.30 5.74
C ALA A 31 -3.34 11.53 4.62
N ALA A 32 -2.12 11.94 4.26
CA ALA A 32 -1.26 11.20 3.36
C ALA A 32 -0.61 10.02 4.10
N VAL A 33 -0.60 8.85 3.46
CA VAL A 33 0.00 7.62 3.99
C VAL A 33 1.04 7.12 3.01
N GLU A 34 2.20 6.72 3.53
CA GLU A 34 3.28 6.15 2.73
C GLU A 34 3.59 4.72 3.20
N PHE A 35 3.40 3.76 2.32
CA PHE A 35 3.76 2.35 2.53
C PHE A 35 5.15 2.10 1.96
N LYS A 36 6.12 1.88 2.86
CA LYS A 36 7.51 1.56 2.52
C LYS A 36 7.74 0.05 2.38
N GLU A 37 6.86 -0.77 2.95
CA GLU A 37 6.93 -2.23 2.87
C GLU A 37 6.35 -2.73 1.54
N VAL A 38 7.04 -2.48 0.44
CA VAL A 38 6.65 -2.95 -0.89
C VAL A 38 7.35 -4.28 -1.18
N LEU A 39 6.58 -5.35 -1.34
CA LEU A 39 7.06 -6.71 -1.59
C LEU A 39 7.32 -6.97 -3.09
N ALA A 40 6.48 -6.39 -3.96
CA ALA A 40 6.64 -6.51 -5.40
C ALA A 40 6.09 -5.28 -6.12
N LEU A 41 6.67 -4.98 -7.28
CA LEU A 41 6.24 -3.91 -8.18
C LEU A 41 6.20 -4.45 -9.61
N ASP A 42 5.08 -4.27 -10.30
CA ASP A 42 4.87 -4.64 -11.69
C ASP A 42 4.58 -3.38 -12.52
N ASN A 43 5.56 -2.92 -13.28
CA ASN A 43 5.48 -1.73 -14.14
C ASN A 43 5.65 -2.06 -15.64
N GLY A 44 5.44 -3.33 -16.01
CA GLY A 44 5.81 -3.90 -17.30
C GLY A 44 6.86 -5.00 -17.16
N GLU A 45 7.68 -4.92 -16.10
CA GLU A 45 8.53 -6.00 -15.61
C GLU A 45 8.26 -6.22 -14.12
N LEU A 46 8.15 -7.49 -13.70
CA LEU A 46 7.86 -7.84 -12.32
C LEU A 46 9.15 -7.81 -11.49
N THR A 47 9.28 -6.81 -10.64
CA THR A 47 10.35 -6.70 -9.65
C THR A 47 9.86 -7.24 -8.31
N VAL A 48 10.52 -8.27 -7.78
CA VAL A 48 10.20 -8.87 -6.47
C VAL A 48 11.32 -8.53 -5.50
N GLY A 49 10.94 -7.98 -4.34
CA GLY A 49 11.86 -7.62 -3.27
C GLY A 49 12.30 -8.82 -2.44
N ALA A 50 13.50 -8.74 -1.86
CA ALA A 50 14.03 -9.71 -0.91
C ALA A 50 14.75 -8.99 0.24
N PRO A 51 14.06 -8.51 1.29
CA PRO A 51 12.65 -8.73 1.65
C PRO A 51 11.65 -7.73 1.06
N PHE A 52 12.11 -6.54 0.66
CA PHE A 52 11.30 -5.48 0.06
C PHE A 52 12.01 -4.92 -1.17
N VAL A 53 11.29 -4.23 -2.04
CA VAL A 53 11.88 -3.53 -3.20
C VAL A 53 12.52 -2.24 -2.70
N GLU A 54 13.85 -2.14 -2.75
CA GLU A 54 14.56 -0.94 -2.30
C GLU A 54 14.11 0.31 -3.06
N GLY A 55 13.80 1.37 -2.33
CA GLY A 55 13.36 2.65 -2.90
C GLY A 55 11.91 2.70 -3.38
N ALA A 56 11.17 1.59 -3.33
CA ALA A 56 9.76 1.59 -3.67
C ALA A 56 8.92 2.13 -2.50
N VAL A 57 8.05 3.10 -2.82
CA VAL A 57 7.10 3.68 -1.86
C VAL A 57 5.76 3.80 -2.55
N VAL A 58 4.72 3.25 -1.92
CA VAL A 58 3.33 3.46 -2.36
C VAL A 58 2.73 4.57 -1.51
N LYS A 59 2.17 5.59 -2.16
CA LYS A 59 1.49 6.69 -1.48
C LYS A 59 -0.01 6.54 -1.64
N GLY A 60 -0.75 6.78 -0.57
CA GLY A 60 -2.20 6.79 -0.55
C GLY A 60 -2.73 7.95 0.28
N GLU A 61 -4.04 8.17 0.19
CA GLU A 61 -4.77 9.12 1.01
C GLU A 61 -5.81 8.37 1.84
N VAL A 62 -5.97 8.74 3.11
CA VAL A 62 -7.03 8.21 3.96
C VAL A 62 -8.38 8.78 3.48
N ILE A 63 -9.21 7.94 2.86
CA ILE A 63 -10.52 8.36 2.36
C ILE A 63 -11.51 8.54 3.51
N ASN A 64 -11.61 7.55 4.39
CA ASN A 64 -12.49 7.58 5.55
C ASN A 64 -11.98 6.65 6.64
N GLU A 65 -12.24 7.00 7.90
CA GLU A 65 -11.99 6.13 9.05
C GLU A 65 -13.35 5.75 9.65
N GLY A 66 -13.74 4.50 9.50
CA GLY A 66 -15.03 3.99 9.97
C GLY A 66 -15.01 2.49 10.16
N ARG A 67 -15.80 2.01 11.12
CA ARG A 67 -16.21 0.60 11.17
C ARG A 67 -17.45 0.46 10.29
N ASP A 68 -17.45 -0.51 9.39
CA ASP A 68 -18.70 -1.14 8.94
C ASP A 68 -19.42 -1.79 10.14
#